data_AF-A0A0M9DYH9-F1
#
_entry.id   AF-A0A0M9DYH9-F1
#
_cell.length_a   1.000
_cell.length_b   1.000
_cell.length_c   1.000
_cell.angle_alpha   90.00
_cell.angle_beta   90.00
_cell.angle_gamma   90.00
#
_symmetry.space_group_name_H-M   'P 1'
#
loop_
_entity.id
_entity.type
_entity.pdbx_description
1 polymer ?
#
loop_
_entity_poly.entity_id
_entity_poly.type
_entity_poly.pdbx_seq_one_letter_code
_entity_poly.pdbx_strand_id
1 'polypeptide(L)' 'MIIIHLKDLMIRKAMSEGKKRLAYKDVEAVTGIKISTLSKIANDQDYNISRKHIELLCKYFDCVDSINKFMSIIPD' A
#
# COMPACT_ATOMS: atom_id res chain seq x y z
N MET A 1 -2.36 15.91 -0.64
CA MET A 1 -2.40 14.70 -1.48
C MET A 1 -1.48 13.64 -0.87
N ILE A 2 -1.93 12.41 -0.66
CA ILE A 2 -1.13 11.36 0.02
C ILE A 2 -0.50 10.47 -1.05
N ILE A 3 0.83 10.42 -1.11
CA ILE A 3 1.57 9.56 -2.04
C ILE A 3 1.92 8.25 -1.32
N ILE A 4 1.34 7.13 -1.76
CA ILE A 4 1.65 5.80 -1.22
C ILE A 4 2.60 5.07 -2.17
N HIS A 5 3.81 4.79 -1.71
CA HIS A 5 4.76 3.94 -2.45
C HIS A 5 4.43 2.44 -2.27
N LEU A 6 3.26 2.03 -2.75
CA LEU A 6 2.77 0.65 -2.59
C LEU A 6 3.75 -0.38 -3.17
N LYS A 7 4.43 -0.05 -4.27
CA LYS A 7 5.46 -0.91 -4.89
C LYS A 7 6.64 -1.18 -3.94
N ASP A 8 7.10 -0.18 -3.19
CA ASP A 8 8.22 -0.33 -2.24
C ASP A 8 7.83 -1.24 -1.07
N LEU A 9 6.62 -1.03 -0.52
CA LEU A 9 6.04 -1.88 0.53
C LEU A 9 5.94 -3.34 0.10
N MET A 10 5.48 -3.58 -1.13
CA MET A 10 5.40 -4.92 -1.69
C MET A 10 6.76 -5.59 -1.85
N ILE A 11 7.81 -4.83 -2.22
CA ILE A 11 9.18 -5.35 -2.32
C ILE A 11 9.70 -5.73 -0.94
N ARG A 12 9.57 -4.84 0.06
CA ARG A 12 9.99 -5.11 1.45
C ARG A 12 9.31 -6.33 2.03
N LYS A 13 7.99 -6.44 1.84
CA LYS A 13 7.24 -7.60 2.32
C LYS A 13 7.62 -8.88 1.58
N ALA A 14 7.78 -8.83 0.26
CA ALA A 14 8.26 -9.99 -0.51
C ALA A 14 9.60 -10.49 0.02
N MET A 15 10.55 -9.58 0.26
CA MET A 15 11.86 -9.89 0.82
C MET A 15 11.75 -10.49 2.22
N SER A 16 10.90 -9.92 3.09
CA SER A 16 10.65 -10.45 4.44
C SER A 16 10.02 -11.84 4.43
N GLU A 17 9.19 -12.17 3.44
CA GLU A 17 8.59 -13.49 3.27
C GLU A 17 9.47 -14.47 2.46
N GLY A 18 10.69 -14.07 2.07
CA GLY A 18 11.57 -14.90 1.24
C GLY A 18 11.08 -15.12 -0.20
N LYS A 19 10.12 -14.29 -0.67
CA LYS A 19 9.55 -14.35 -2.01
C LYS A 19 10.30 -13.39 -2.95
N LYS A 20 10.51 -13.82 -4.21
CA LYS A 20 11.05 -12.95 -5.26
C LYS A 20 10.20 -11.71 -5.51
N ARG A 21 8.87 -11.84 -5.38
CA ARG A 21 7.90 -10.75 -5.59
C ARG A 21 6.58 -11.10 -4.91
N LEU A 22 5.89 -10.07 -4.42
CA LEU A 22 4.51 -10.18 -3.94
C LEU A 22 3.55 -9.84 -5.08
N ALA A 23 2.52 -10.64 -5.32
CA ALA A 23 1.50 -10.34 -6.32
C ALA A 23 0.34 -9.52 -5.71
N TYR A 24 -0.32 -8.71 -6.53
CA TYR A 24 -1.55 -8.02 -6.09
C TYR A 24 -2.65 -9.00 -5.68
N LYS A 25 -2.65 -10.23 -6.22
CA LYS A 25 -3.57 -11.30 -5.82
C LYS A 25 -3.36 -11.70 -4.35
N ASP A 26 -2.11 -11.77 -3.88
CA ASP A 26 -1.82 -12.09 -2.47
C ASP A 26 -2.34 -10.99 -1.55
N VAL A 27 -2.17 -9.73 -1.98
CA VAL A 27 -2.67 -8.57 -1.23
C VAL A 27 -4.20 -8.54 -1.24
N GLU A 28 -4.86 -8.79 -2.37
CA GLU A 28 -6.34 -8.87 -2.45
C GLU A 28 -6.87 -9.99 -1.54
N ALA A 29 -6.22 -11.17 -1.54
CA ALA A 29 -6.66 -12.30 -0.73
C ALA A 29 -6.66 -12.01 0.78
N VAL A 30 -5.72 -11.18 1.26
CA VAL A 30 -5.61 -10.86 2.69
C VAL A 30 -6.34 -9.57 3.07
N THR A 31 -6.26 -8.53 2.22
CA THR A 31 -6.84 -7.20 2.52
C THR A 31 -8.29 -7.05 2.03
N GLY A 32 -8.73 -7.89 1.09
CA GLY A 32 -10.00 -7.75 0.38
C GLY A 32 -10.01 -6.61 -0.65
N ILE A 33 -8.91 -5.87 -0.82
CA ILE A 33 -8.82 -4.76 -1.77
C ILE A 33 -8.61 -5.33 -3.17
N LYS A 34 -9.51 -4.98 -4.10
CA LYS A 34 -9.44 -5.44 -5.50
C LYS A 34 -8.10 -5.09 -6.16
N ILE A 35 -7.56 -6.03 -6.96
CA ILE A 35 -6.35 -5.83 -7.77
C ILE A 35 -6.42 -4.53 -8.59
N SER A 36 -7.58 -4.22 -9.17
CA SER A 36 -7.79 -2.98 -9.95
C SER A 36 -7.55 -1.73 -9.10
N THR A 37 -7.97 -1.75 -7.84
CA THR A 37 -7.76 -0.66 -6.88
C THR A 37 -6.31 -0.59 -6.44
N LEU A 38 -5.68 -1.74 -6.14
CA LEU A 38 -4.25 -1.82 -5.81
C LEU A 38 -3.37 -1.28 -6.94
N SER A 39 -3.72 -1.60 -8.19
CA SER A 39 -3.02 -1.11 -9.38
C SER A 39 -3.14 0.41 -9.52
N LYS A 40 -4.33 0.98 -9.24
CA LYS A 40 -4.52 2.44 -9.21
C LYS A 40 -3.65 3.06 -8.11
N ILE A 41 -3.72 2.56 -6.88
CA ILE A 41 -2.90 3.05 -5.76
C ILE A 41 -1.39 2.98 -6.09
N ALA A 42 -0.95 1.97 -6.84
CA ALA A 42 0.47 1.78 -7.19
C ALA A 42 0.97 2.61 -8.38
N ASN A 43 0.09 3.12 -9.24
CA ASN A 43 0.45 3.78 -10.50
C ASN A 43 -0.12 5.19 -10.64
N ASP A 44 -1.17 5.51 -9.90
CA ASP A 44 -1.91 6.76 -9.98
C ASP A 44 -1.70 7.53 -8.67
N GLN A 45 -0.87 8.57 -8.74
CA GLN A 45 -0.50 9.37 -7.56
C GLN A 45 -1.64 10.29 -7.08
N ASP A 46 -2.64 10.53 -7.94
CA ASP A 46 -3.81 11.37 -7.65
C ASP A 46 -4.99 10.54 -7.11
N TYR A 47 -4.85 9.21 -7.07
CA TYR A 47 -5.91 8.33 -6.62
C TYR A 47 -6.28 8.60 -5.15
N ASN A 48 -7.50 9.11 -4.95
CA ASN A 48 -8.05 9.37 -3.63
C ASN A 48 -8.42 8.07 -2.91
N ILE A 49 -7.44 7.49 -2.22
CA ILE A 49 -7.60 6.27 -1.42
C ILE A 49 -8.37 6.57 -0.13
N SER A 50 -9.42 5.79 0.14
CA SER A 50 -10.20 5.90 1.38
C SER A 50 -9.38 5.46 2.60
N ARG A 51 -9.57 6.14 3.75
CA ARG A 51 -8.92 5.78 5.04
C ARG A 51 -9.01 4.29 5.38
N LYS A 52 -10.16 3.68 5.13
CA LYS A 52 -10.39 2.24 5.36
C LYS A 52 -9.42 1.35 4.57
N HIS A 53 -9.13 1.69 3.31
CA HIS A 53 -8.14 0.97 2.51
C HIS A 53 -6.71 1.23 3.00
N ILE A 54 -6.43 2.45 3.45
CA ILE A 54 -5.13 2.78 4.07
C ILE A 54 -4.92 1.90 5.30
N GLU A 55 -5.88 1.82 6.21
CA GLU A 55 -5.77 0.99 7.43
C GLU A 55 -5.57 -0.49 7.11
N LEU A 56 -6.29 -1.03 6.13
CA LEU A 56 -6.13 -2.43 5.70
C LEU A 56 -4.74 -2.70 5.12
N LEU A 57 -4.23 -1.82 4.25
CA LEU A 57 -2.89 -1.94 3.70
C LEU A 57 -1.83 -1.78 4.80
N CYS A 58 -2.02 -0.80 5.67
CA CYS A 58 -1.15 -0.50 6.81
C CYS A 58 -1.03 -1.70 7.75
N LYS A 59 -2.15 -2.36 8.07
CA LYS A 59 -2.21 -3.60 8.85
C LYS A 59 -1.54 -4.77 8.12
N TYR A 60 -1.73 -4.87 6.81
CA TYR A 60 -1.11 -5.94 6.02
C TYR A 60 0.41 -5.78 5.88
N PHE A 61 0.91 -4.55 5.71
CA PHE A 61 2.33 -4.25 5.56
C PHE A 61 3.04 -3.96 6.89
N ASP A 62 2.36 -4.15 8.03
CA ASP A 62 2.89 -3.93 9.37
C ASP A 62 3.50 -2.53 9.54
N CYS A 63 2.78 -1.49 9.09
CA CYS A 63 3.22 -0.11 9.12
C CYS A 63 3.09 0.54 10.52
N VAL A 64 3.44 -0.20 11.58
CA VAL A 64 3.19 0.10 13.01
C VAL A 64 3.77 1.45 13.46
N ASP A 65 4.78 2.00 12.77
CA ASP A 65 5.49 3.21 13.20
C ASP A 65 5.42 4.39 12.21
N SER A 66 4.74 4.26 11.07
CA SER A 66 4.97 5.17 9.92
C SER A 66 3.74 5.83 9.29
N ILE A 67 2.53 5.76 9.85
CA ILE A 67 1.38 6.51 9.28
C ILE A 67 1.73 8.01 9.10
N ASN A 68 2.51 8.60 10.02
CA ASN A 68 3.01 9.98 9.90
C ASN A 68 4.15 10.18 8.88
N LYS A 69 4.86 9.11 8.50
CA LYS A 69 5.93 9.14 7.47
C LYS A 69 5.38 8.80 6.07
N PHE A 70 4.19 8.20 6.01
CA PHE A 70 3.45 7.82 4.79
C PHE A 70 2.60 8.95 4.22
N MET A 71 2.39 10.04 4.96
CA MET A 71 1.68 11.22 4.50
C MET A 71 2.67 12.38 4.33
N SER A 72 3.29 12.50 3.15
CA SER A 72 3.71 13.83 2.71
C SER A 72 2.43 14.60 2.41
N ILE A 73 1.92 15.33 3.40
CA ILE A 73 1.01 16.44 3.15
C ILE A 73 1.85 17.42 2.34
N ILE A 74 1.59 17.53 1.04
CA ILE A 74 2.03 18.70 0.28
C ILE A 74 1.14 19.84 0.80
N PRO A 75 1.67 20.79 1.59
CA PRO A 75 0.92 22.01 1.86
C PRO A 75 0.77 22.76 0.53
N ASP A 76 -0.42 23.29 0.28
CA ASP A 76 -0.62 24.32 -0.74
C ASP A 76 0.24 25.55 -0.40
#